data_AF-A0A1B6IUM0-F1
#
_entry.id   AF-A0A1B6IUM0-F1
#
_cell.length_a   1.000
_cell.length_b   1.000
_cell.length_c   1.000
_cell.angle_alpha   90.00
_cell.angle_beta   90.00
_cell.angle_gamma   90.00
#
_symmetry.space_group_name_H-M   'P 1'
#
loop_
_entity.id
_entity.type
_entity.pdbx_description
1 polymer ?
#
loop_
_entity_poly.entity_id
_entity_poly.type
_entity_poly.pdbx_seq_one_letter_code
_entity_poly.pdbx_strand_id
1 'polypeptide(L)'
;RYSKYFDCDCSRCSDPTELGTHLSSLKCTKCDNGLIMSSDPLNQEATWKCTHCEFAIRPDTLRKIFRMIQSEVEQVDLIEEFDDKIQESEKLLKKYKSVLHPHHVYMTSLRHSLVQLYGRAPGYTFQDLPDILLERKVDLCRLVLKVADV
;
A
#
# COMPACT_ATOMS: atom_id res chain seq x y z
N ARG A 1 -4.16 9.59 19.28
CA ARG A 1 -3.52 10.64 20.13
C ARG A 1 -3.46 12.08 19.60
N TYR A 2 -2.99 12.39 18.38
CA TYR A 2 -2.59 13.78 18.03
C TYR A 2 -3.70 14.77 17.62
N SER A 3 -4.86 14.34 17.12
CA SER A 3 -5.96 15.25 16.73
C SER A 3 -7.26 15.06 17.51
N LYS A 4 -7.51 13.84 18.01
CA LYS A 4 -8.73 13.46 18.76
C LYS A 4 -8.46 13.00 20.20
N TYR A 5 -7.20 13.02 20.66
CA TYR A 5 -6.79 12.69 22.03
C TYR A 5 -7.10 11.27 22.55
N PHE A 6 -7.68 10.38 21.73
CA PHE A 6 -7.80 8.94 22.02
C PHE A 6 -7.15 8.09 20.93
N ASP A 7 -6.99 6.80 21.21
CA ASP A 7 -6.58 5.77 20.26
C ASP A 7 -7.81 4.94 19.89
N CYS A 8 -8.11 4.85 18.60
CA CYS A 8 -9.34 4.20 18.12
C CYS A 8 -9.28 2.69 18.37
N ASP A 9 -10.38 2.12 18.86
CA ASP A 9 -10.56 0.70 19.17
C ASP A 9 -11.70 0.05 18.37
N CYS A 10 -12.15 0.71 17.29
CA CYS A 10 -13.21 0.17 16.44
C CYS A 10 -12.86 -1.21 15.85
N SER A 11 -13.84 -1.91 15.29
CA SER A 11 -13.67 -3.26 14.73
C SER A 11 -12.51 -3.38 13.74
N ARG A 12 -12.20 -2.31 13.00
CA ARG A 12 -11.03 -2.29 12.10
C ARG A 12 -9.71 -2.16 12.85
N CYS A 13 -9.62 -1.24 13.81
CA CYS A 13 -8.39 -0.98 14.55
C CYS A 13 -8.03 -2.12 15.52
N SER A 14 -9.01 -2.88 15.99
CA SER A 14 -8.81 -4.06 16.84
C SER A 14 -8.54 -5.35 16.06
N ASP A 15 -8.77 -5.38 14.75
CA ASP A 15 -8.54 -6.54 13.88
C ASP A 15 -7.15 -6.49 13.21
N PRO A 16 -6.27 -7.49 13.43
CA PRO A 16 -4.95 -7.56 12.80
C PRO A 16 -4.97 -7.57 11.26
N THR A 17 -6.10 -7.95 10.66
CA THR A 17 -6.29 -7.97 9.21
C THR A 17 -6.93 -6.68 8.67
N GLU A 18 -7.31 -5.75 9.54
CA GLU A 18 -7.97 -4.49 9.20
C GLU A 18 -9.26 -4.71 8.40
N LEU A 19 -10.15 -5.59 8.89
CA LEU A 19 -11.34 -6.09 8.18
C LEU A 19 -10.99 -6.82 6.88
N GLY A 20 -9.96 -7.66 6.91
CA GLY A 20 -9.48 -8.41 5.74
C GLY A 20 -8.81 -7.57 4.65
N THR A 21 -8.66 -6.25 4.85
CA THR A 21 -8.04 -5.37 3.85
C THR A 21 -6.52 -5.49 3.82
N HIS A 22 -5.88 -5.85 4.94
CA HIS A 22 -4.43 -5.97 5.05
C HIS A 22 -3.69 -4.69 4.58
N LEU A 23 -4.20 -3.52 4.96
CA LEU A 23 -3.64 -2.21 4.60
C LEU A 23 -2.22 -2.00 5.13
N SER A 24 -1.84 -2.71 6.17
CA SER A 24 -0.55 -2.60 6.84
C SER A 24 0.30 -3.87 6.77
N SER A 25 -0.21 -4.97 6.20
CA SER A 25 0.47 -6.27 6.21
C SER A 25 1.63 -6.36 5.20
N LEU A 26 2.71 -7.03 5.59
CA LEU A 26 3.85 -7.33 4.71
C LEU A 26 3.85 -8.80 4.31
N LYS A 27 4.51 -9.12 3.20
CA LYS A 27 4.84 -10.50 2.85
C LYS A 27 6.02 -10.98 3.69
N CYS A 28 5.95 -12.21 4.17
CA CYS A 28 7.05 -12.82 4.90
C CYS A 28 8.23 -13.07 3.95
N THR A 29 9.45 -12.81 4.44
CA THR A 29 10.70 -13.06 3.70
C THR A 29 11.34 -14.41 4.06
N LYS A 30 10.71 -15.18 4.97
CA LYS A 30 11.24 -16.44 5.51
C LYS A 30 10.41 -17.67 5.16
N CYS A 31 9.21 -17.49 4.61
CA CYS A 31 8.35 -18.60 4.17
C CYS A 31 7.44 -18.13 3.03
N ASP A 32 6.90 -19.09 2.31
CA ASP A 32 5.94 -18.84 1.24
C ASP A 32 4.55 -18.55 1.81
N ASN A 33 3.83 -17.61 1.17
CA ASN A 33 2.45 -17.22 1.48
C ASN A 33 2.19 -16.63 2.88
N GLY A 34 3.19 -16.59 3.77
CA GLY A 34 3.07 -15.97 5.08
C GLY A 34 2.92 -14.44 4.99
N LEU A 35 2.07 -13.88 5.85
CA LEU A 35 1.91 -12.44 6.03
C LEU A 35 2.41 -12.02 7.41
N ILE A 36 3.05 -10.85 7.49
CA ILE A 36 3.52 -10.24 8.72
C ILE A 36 2.48 -9.21 9.17
N MET A 37 1.89 -9.42 10.34
CA MET A 37 0.83 -8.59 10.92
C MET A 37 1.11 -8.30 12.40
N SER A 38 0.49 -7.26 12.95
CA SER A 38 0.61 -6.96 14.39
C SER A 38 0.05 -8.11 15.23
N SER A 39 0.76 -8.50 16.29
CA SER A 39 0.24 -9.46 17.27
C SER A 39 -0.77 -8.86 18.24
N ASP A 40 -0.80 -7.53 18.36
CA ASP A 40 -1.75 -6.78 19.17
C ASP A 40 -1.95 -5.40 18.50
N PRO A 41 -2.95 -5.24 17.61
CA PRO A 41 -3.14 -4.02 16.80
C PRO A 41 -3.37 -2.74 17.59
N LEU A 42 -3.91 -2.84 18.81
CA LEU A 42 -4.16 -1.68 19.68
C LEU A 42 -2.90 -1.26 20.46
N ASN A 43 -1.82 -2.04 20.38
CA ASN A 43 -0.56 -1.78 21.05
C ASN A 43 0.55 -1.45 20.04
N GLN A 44 1.00 -0.20 20.03
CA GLN A 44 2.03 0.26 19.09
C GLN A 44 3.42 -0.38 19.30
N GLU A 45 3.66 -0.96 20.47
CA GLU A 45 4.89 -1.68 20.79
C GLU A 45 4.74 -3.21 20.61
N ALA A 46 3.62 -3.65 20.05
CA ALA A 46 3.42 -5.05 19.71
C ALA A 46 4.44 -5.51 18.67
N THR A 47 4.89 -6.75 18.85
CA THR A 47 5.71 -7.42 17.84
C THR A 47 4.85 -7.80 16.64
N TRP A 48 5.42 -7.76 15.45
CA TRP A 48 4.74 -8.21 14.24
C TRP A 48 5.18 -9.62 13.90
N LYS A 49 4.24 -10.53 13.69
CA LYS A 49 4.51 -11.96 13.52
C LYS A 49 4.01 -12.46 12.18
N CYS A 50 4.72 -13.46 11.65
CA CYS A 50 4.25 -14.18 10.48
C CYS A 50 3.06 -15.08 10.83
N THR A 51 2.12 -15.19 9.89
CA THR A 51 1.00 -16.11 9.98
C THR A 51 1.37 -17.58 9.74
N HIS A 52 2.55 -17.90 9.20
CA HIS A 52 2.89 -19.25 8.71
C HIS A 52 4.24 -19.78 9.23
N CYS A 53 5.04 -18.96 9.92
CA CYS A 53 6.30 -19.39 10.51
C CYS A 53 6.64 -18.55 11.75
N GLU A 54 7.74 -18.89 12.43
CA GLU A 54 8.18 -18.20 13.65
C GLU A 54 8.85 -16.84 13.40
N PHE A 55 8.89 -16.37 12.15
CA PHE A 55 9.53 -15.09 11.86
C PHE A 55 8.73 -13.92 12.45
N ALA A 56 9.45 -13.01 13.12
CA ALA A 56 8.87 -11.86 13.78
C ALA A 56 9.75 -10.62 13.58
N ILE A 57 9.11 -9.45 13.56
CA ILE A 57 9.73 -8.13 13.36
C ILE A 57 9.37 -7.25 14.56
N ARG A 58 10.38 -6.59 15.12
CA ARG A 58 10.17 -5.63 16.21
C ARG A 58 9.52 -4.33 15.69
N PRO A 59 8.66 -3.67 16.49
CA PRO A 59 7.92 -2.48 16.07
C PRO A 59 8.83 -1.32 15.64
N ASP A 60 9.99 -1.13 16.26
CA ASP A 60 10.96 -0.09 15.90
C ASP A 60 11.59 -0.33 14.53
N THR A 61 11.84 -1.59 14.17
CA THR A 61 12.37 -1.97 12.86
C THR A 61 11.30 -1.76 11.79
N LEU A 62 10.07 -2.18 12.06
CA LEU A 62 8.96 -2.00 11.14
C LEU A 62 8.66 -0.52 10.87
N ARG A 63 8.68 0.32 11.91
CA ARG A 63 8.54 1.78 11.78
C ARG A 63 9.60 2.38 10.84
N LYS A 64 10.84 1.89 10.85
CA LYS A 64 11.88 2.34 9.93
C LYS A 64 11.59 1.92 8.48
N ILE A 65 11.14 0.68 8.27
CA ILE A 65 10.73 0.17 6.95
C ILE A 65 9.60 1.04 6.39
N PHE A 66 8.53 1.25 7.15
CA PHE A 66 7.40 2.06 6.71
C PHE A 66 7.79 3.52 6.43
N ARG A 67 8.61 4.15 7.27
CA ARG A 67 9.11 5.50 7.00
C ARG A 67 9.92 5.59 5.70
N MET A 68 10.75 4.59 5.41
CA MET A 68 11.53 4.56 4.17
C MET A 68 10.61 4.44 2.95
N ILE A 69 9.66 3.50 2.97
CA ILE A 69 8.70 3.33 1.86
C ILE A 69 7.84 4.58 1.68
N GLN A 70 7.35 5.15 2.80
CA GLN A 70 6.57 6.38 2.79
C GLN A 70 7.34 7.53 2.14
N SER A 71 8.62 7.71 2.50
CA SER A 71 9.44 8.77 1.90
C SER A 71 9.60 8.60 0.39
N GLU A 72 9.74 7.37 -0.13
CA GLU A 72 9.81 7.13 -1.57
C GLU A 72 8.47 7.44 -2.26
N VAL A 73 7.34 7.07 -1.66
CA VAL A 73 6.01 7.40 -2.19
C VAL A 73 5.80 8.91 -2.21
N GLU A 74 6.14 9.60 -1.12
CA GLU A 74 6.06 11.07 -1.03
C GLU A 74 6.96 11.76 -2.06
N GLN A 75 8.16 11.23 -2.34
CA GLN A 75 9.03 11.77 -3.38
C GLN A 75 8.40 11.68 -4.78
N VAL A 76 7.71 10.59 -5.10
CA VAL A 76 6.98 10.44 -6.37
C VAL A 76 5.79 11.41 -6.44
N ASP A 77 5.11 11.66 -5.32
CA ASP A 77 4.01 12.61 -5.28
C ASP A 77 4.45 14.05 -5.57
N LEU A 78 5.69 14.41 -5.26
CA LEU A 78 6.29 15.73 -5.53
C LEU A 78 6.75 15.93 -6.98
N ILE A 79 6.76 14.89 -7.82
CA ILE A 79 7.12 15.02 -9.24
C ILE A 79 6.05 15.84 -9.96
N GLU A 80 6.45 16.92 -10.63
CA GLU A 80 5.54 17.80 -11.39
C GLU A 80 5.28 17.27 -12.80
N GLU A 81 6.30 16.72 -13.45
CA GLU A 81 6.19 16.16 -14.80
C GLU A 81 5.38 14.85 -14.80
N PHE A 82 4.27 14.84 -15.54
CA PHE A 82 3.31 13.72 -15.51
C PHE A 82 3.90 12.39 -16.00
N ASP A 83 4.74 12.43 -17.04
CA ASP A 83 5.34 11.21 -17.59
C ASP A 83 6.26 10.54 -16.56
N ASP A 84 7.18 11.30 -15.97
CA ASP A 84 8.07 10.83 -14.91
C ASP A 84 7.29 10.33 -13.69
N LYS A 85 6.24 11.05 -13.28
CA LYS A 85 5.39 10.65 -12.14
C LYS A 85 4.71 9.31 -12.38
N ILE A 86 4.18 9.07 -13.58
CA ILE A 86 3.55 7.80 -13.95
C ILE A 86 4.60 6.68 -13.95
N GLN A 87 5.74 6.89 -14.60
CA GLN A 87 6.80 5.89 -14.71
C GLN A 87 7.36 5.49 -13.34
N GLU A 88 7.67 6.47 -12.48
CA GLU A 88 8.18 6.20 -11.14
C GLU A 88 7.12 5.56 -10.23
N SER A 89 5.84 5.92 -10.38
CA SER A 89 4.75 5.25 -9.66
C SER A 89 4.62 3.76 -10.02
N GLU A 90 4.66 3.42 -11.32
CA GLU A 90 4.62 2.02 -11.78
C GLU A 90 5.88 1.24 -11.35
N LYS A 91 7.04 1.90 -11.35
CA LYS A 91 8.30 1.32 -10.85
C LYS A 91 8.24 1.03 -9.35
N LEU A 92 7.68 1.92 -8.53
CA LEU A 92 7.48 1.66 -7.10
C LEU A 92 6.49 0.52 -6.86
N LEU A 93 5.37 0.46 -7.61
CA LEU A 93 4.45 -0.68 -7.55
C LEU A 93 5.17 -2.00 -7.85
N LYS A 94 6.03 -2.03 -8.87
CA LYS A 94 6.82 -3.22 -9.21
C LYS A 94 7.83 -3.58 -8.11
N LYS A 95 8.55 -2.57 -7.59
CA LYS A 95 9.57 -2.72 -6.53
C LYS A 95 8.98 -3.36 -5.26
N TYR A 96 7.81 -2.90 -4.83
CA TYR A 96 7.22 -3.34 -3.56
C TYR A 96 6.24 -4.50 -3.68
N LYS A 97 5.96 -5.00 -4.89
CA LYS A 97 5.05 -6.13 -5.13
C LYS A 97 5.41 -7.40 -4.35
N SER A 98 6.70 -7.68 -4.13
CA SER A 98 7.17 -8.85 -3.38
C SER A 98 7.31 -8.61 -1.87
N VAL A 99 7.23 -7.37 -1.42
CA VAL A 99 7.44 -6.98 -0.02
C VAL A 99 6.11 -6.69 0.68
N LEU A 100 5.19 -6.02 0.02
CA LEU A 100 3.93 -5.57 0.60
C LEU A 100 2.78 -6.49 0.20
N HIS A 101 1.77 -6.59 1.06
CA HIS A 101 0.49 -7.17 0.68
C HIS A 101 -0.09 -6.42 -0.54
N PRO A 102 -0.76 -7.08 -1.49
CA PRO A 102 -1.31 -6.40 -2.66
C PRO A 102 -2.20 -5.20 -2.32
N HIS A 103 -2.92 -5.25 -1.21
CA HIS A 103 -3.84 -4.20 -0.75
C HIS A 103 -3.20 -3.18 0.21
N HIS A 104 -1.91 -3.30 0.48
CA HIS A 104 -1.21 -2.40 1.41
C HIS A 104 -1.40 -0.93 1.03
N VAL A 105 -1.53 -0.04 2.02
CA VAL A 105 -1.90 1.37 1.83
C VAL A 105 -0.99 2.09 0.82
N TYR A 106 0.34 1.93 0.91
CA TYR A 106 1.26 2.49 -0.09
C TYR A 106 1.00 1.99 -1.52
N MET A 107 0.71 0.70 -1.69
CA MET A 107 0.37 0.14 -2.99
C MET A 107 -0.96 0.74 -3.48
N THR A 108 -1.96 0.80 -2.61
CA THR A 108 -3.28 1.36 -2.93
C THR A 108 -3.20 2.84 -3.30
N SER A 109 -2.42 3.65 -2.57
CA SER A 109 -2.22 5.08 -2.86
C SER A 109 -1.56 5.30 -4.22
N LEU A 110 -0.51 4.54 -4.55
CA LEU A 110 0.13 4.60 -5.87
C LEU A 110 -0.84 4.23 -7.00
N ARG A 111 -1.63 3.16 -6.83
CA ARG A 111 -2.66 2.78 -7.81
C ARG A 111 -3.73 3.85 -7.97
N HIS A 112 -4.18 4.44 -6.86
CA HIS A 112 -5.16 5.51 -6.89
C HIS A 112 -4.61 6.73 -7.66
N SER A 113 -3.36 7.13 -7.40
CA SER A 113 -2.68 8.20 -8.14
C SER A 113 -2.63 7.91 -9.65
N LEU A 114 -2.19 6.71 -10.03
CA LEU A 114 -2.15 6.28 -11.45
C LEU A 114 -3.53 6.28 -12.12
N VAL A 115 -4.58 5.85 -11.41
CA VAL A 115 -5.97 5.89 -11.93
C VAL A 115 -6.41 7.32 -12.20
N GLN A 116 -5.98 8.28 -11.37
CA GLN A 116 -6.26 9.70 -11.58
C GLN A 116 -5.51 10.27 -12.79
N LEU A 117 -4.30 9.78 -13.08
CA LEU A 117 -3.44 10.24 -14.17
C LEU A 117 -3.79 9.63 -15.53
N TYR A 118 -3.88 8.30 -15.64
CA TYR A 118 -4.25 7.64 -16.88
C TYR A 118 -5.63 8.12 -17.34
N GLY A 119 -5.80 8.47 -18.61
CA GLY A 119 -7.02 9.02 -19.18
C GLY A 119 -7.27 10.52 -18.90
N ARG A 120 -6.41 11.20 -18.14
CA ARG A 120 -6.62 12.62 -17.76
C ARG A 120 -5.39 13.51 -17.90
N ALA A 121 -4.20 13.01 -17.59
CA ALA A 121 -2.97 13.80 -17.69
C ALA A 121 -2.63 14.10 -19.17
N PRO A 122 -2.00 15.25 -19.47
CA PRO A 122 -1.46 15.54 -20.80
C PRO A 122 -0.57 14.40 -21.31
N GLY A 123 -0.74 13.99 -22.58
CA GLY A 123 -0.05 12.84 -23.18
C GLY A 123 -0.60 11.47 -22.76
N TYR A 124 -1.52 11.43 -21.80
CA TYR A 124 -2.18 10.23 -21.30
C TYR A 124 -3.70 10.41 -21.27
N THR A 125 -4.26 11.35 -22.05
CA THR A 125 -5.71 11.56 -22.11
C THR A 125 -6.39 10.33 -22.71
N PHE A 126 -7.70 10.16 -22.52
CA PHE A 126 -8.40 9.01 -23.12
C PHE A 126 -8.27 8.93 -24.65
N GLN A 127 -8.04 10.06 -25.33
CA GLN A 127 -7.82 10.08 -26.77
C GLN A 127 -6.43 9.56 -27.16
N ASP A 128 -5.44 9.79 -26.29
CA ASP A 128 -4.04 9.43 -26.52
C ASP A 128 -3.65 8.10 -25.87
N LEU A 129 -4.49 7.55 -24.99
CA LEU A 129 -4.17 6.38 -24.18
C LEU A 129 -4.31 5.09 -25.00
N PRO A 130 -3.21 4.32 -25.19
CA PRO A 130 -3.28 3.02 -25.87
C PRO A 130 -4.13 2.01 -25.09
N ASP A 131 -4.75 1.06 -25.80
CA ASP A 131 -5.61 0.02 -25.20
C ASP A 131 -4.95 -0.72 -24.03
N ILE A 132 -3.65 -1.03 -24.14
CA ILE A 132 -2.91 -1.69 -23.06
C ILE A 132 -2.85 -0.86 -21.77
N LEU A 133 -2.74 0.48 -21.88
CA LEU A 133 -2.77 1.37 -20.72
C LEU A 133 -4.19 1.60 -20.22
N LEU A 134 -5.20 1.51 -21.10
CA LEU A 134 -6.60 1.52 -20.70
C LEU A 134 -6.97 0.28 -19.88
N GLU A 135 -6.58 -0.92 -20.33
CA GLU A 135 -6.73 -2.16 -19.57
C GLU A 135 -6.00 -2.09 -18.24
N ARG A 136 -4.75 -1.58 -18.25
CA ARG A 136 -3.99 -1.33 -17.03
C ARG A 136 -4.75 -0.42 -16.06
N LYS A 137 -5.35 0.67 -16.54
CA LYS A 137 -6.18 1.56 -15.72
C LYS A 137 -7.36 0.83 -15.11
N VAL A 138 -8.07 -0.02 -15.87
CA VAL A 138 -9.20 -0.81 -15.37
C VAL A 138 -8.75 -1.76 -14.24
N ASP A 139 -7.62 -2.43 -14.40
CA ASP A 139 -7.09 -3.33 -13.39
C ASP A 139 -6.69 -2.60 -12.11
N LEU A 140 -6.08 -1.42 -12.23
CA LEU A 140 -5.77 -0.56 -11.09
C LEU A 140 -7.05 -0.14 -10.35
N CYS A 141 -8.10 0.28 -11.06
CA CYS A 141 -9.40 0.62 -10.46
C CYS A 141 -9.98 -0.56 -9.67
N ARG A 142 -10.00 -1.77 -10.26
CA ARG A 142 -10.50 -2.98 -9.58
C ARG A 142 -9.72 -3.27 -8.30
N LEU A 143 -8.40 -3.11 -8.31
CA LEU A 143 -7.56 -3.31 -7.13
C LEU A 143 -7.80 -2.27 -6.04
N VAL A 144 -8.07 -1.01 -6.40
CA VAL A 144 -8.41 0.04 -5.44
C VAL A 144 -9.78 -0.23 -4.80
N LEU A 145 -10.77 -0.67 -5.58
CA LEU A 145 -12.12 -0.96 -5.06
C LEU A 145 -12.13 -2.09 -4.02
N LYS A 146 -11.22 -3.07 -4.13
CA LYS A 146 -11.12 -4.19 -3.17
C LYS A 146 -10.87 -3.77 -1.72
N VAL A 147 -10.34 -2.58 -1.46
CA VAL A 147 -10.11 -2.09 -0.09
C VAL A 147 -11.15 -1.10 0.40
N ALA A 148 -12.04 -0.65 -0.50
CA ALA A 148 -13.12 0.27 -0.18
C ALA A 148 -14.42 -0.46 0.19
N ASP A 149 -14.58 -1.71 -0.26
CA ASP A 149 -15.78 -2.53 -0.09
C ASP A 149 -15.65 -3.47 1.11
N VAL A 150 -15.53 -2.89 2.32
CA VAL A 150 -15.37 -3.61 3.60
C VAL A 150 -16.13 -2.96 4.76
#